data_AF-M1EH67-F1
#
_entry.id   AF-M1EH67-F1
#
_cell.length_a   1.000
_cell.length_b   1.000
_cell.length_c   1.000
_cell.angle_alpha   90.00
_cell.angle_beta   90.00
_cell.angle_gamma   90.00
#
_symmetry.space_group_name_H-M   'P 1'
#
loop_
_entity.id
_entity.type
_entity.pdbx_description
1 polymer ?
#
loop_
_entity_poly.entity_id
_entity_poly.type
_entity_poly.pdbx_seq_one_letter_code
_entity_poly.pdbx_strand_id
1 'polypeptide(L)'
;VQHQYNTNALQRDAPHVEPDFSSQKLQHLEHVMENYTQWLQKIENYIVENMKSEMAQIQQNAVQNHTATMLEIGTSLLSQTAEQTRKLTDVETQVLNQTSRLEIQLLENSLSTYKLEKQLLQQTNEILKIHEKNSLLEHKILEMEGKHKEELDTLKEERENLQILVTRQTYIIQELEKQLNRATNNNSVLQKQQLELMDTVHNLVNLCTKEVLLKGGKKEEEKPFRDCADVYQAGFNKSGIYTIYINNMPEPKKVFCNMDLNGGGWTVIQHREDGSLDFQRGWKEYKMGFGNPSGEYWLGNEFIFAITSQRQYTLRIELMDWEGNRAYSQYDRFHIGNEKQNYRLYLKGHTGTAGKQSSLILHGADFSTKDADNDNCMCKCALMLTGGWWFDACGPSNLNGMFYTAGQNHGKLNGIKWHYFKGPSYSLRSTTMMIRPLD
;
A
#
# COMPACT_ATOMS: atom_id res chain seq x y z
N VAL A 1 94.66 -6.72 -106.63
CA VAL A 1 96.07 -7.16 -106.70
C VAL A 1 96.93 -5.93 -106.94
N GLN A 2 98.19 -5.99 -106.48
CA GLN A 2 99.37 -5.15 -106.77
C GLN A 2 99.39 -4.37 -108.11
N HIS A 3 100.13 -3.25 -108.27
CA HIS A 3 101.06 -2.50 -107.39
C HIS A 3 100.87 -0.98 -107.68
N GLN A 4 101.04 -0.07 -106.71
CA GLN A 4 102.23 0.79 -106.53
C GLN A 4 102.87 1.41 -107.79
N TYR A 5 103.31 2.68 -107.79
CA TYR A 5 103.00 3.88 -106.96
C TYR A 5 103.82 5.05 -107.53
N ASN A 6 103.35 6.30 -107.41
CA ASN A 6 104.16 7.53 -107.66
C ASN A 6 104.72 7.66 -109.10
N THR A 7 105.37 8.75 -109.54
CA THR A 7 105.72 10.02 -108.86
C THR A 7 105.60 11.17 -109.87
N ASN A 8 105.62 12.42 -109.41
CA ASN A 8 106.41 13.41 -110.15
C ASN A 8 107.03 14.47 -109.21
N ALA A 9 108.36 14.51 -109.17
CA ALA A 9 109.16 15.55 -108.54
C ALA A 9 110.46 15.69 -109.37
N LEU A 10 110.78 16.93 -109.76
CA LEU A 10 111.74 17.26 -110.81
C LEU A 10 113.18 16.80 -110.54
N GLN A 11 113.89 16.44 -111.62
CA GLN A 11 115.15 17.13 -111.96
C GLN A 11 115.27 17.29 -113.50
N ARG A 12 116.25 18.09 -113.96
CA ARG A 12 116.46 18.56 -115.35
C ARG A 12 116.92 17.40 -116.28
N ASP A 13 116.88 17.46 -117.62
CA ASP A 13 117.25 18.55 -118.57
C ASP A 13 116.34 18.65 -119.84
N ALA A 14 116.63 19.63 -120.71
CA ALA A 14 115.90 19.97 -121.96
C ALA A 14 116.60 19.37 -123.22
N PRO A 15 116.03 19.42 -124.46
CA PRO A 15 114.86 20.17 -125.00
C PRO A 15 113.80 19.23 -125.67
N HIS A 16 112.89 19.56 -126.62
CA HIS A 16 112.70 20.71 -127.55
C HIS A 16 111.21 20.90 -127.99
N VAL A 17 111.00 21.84 -128.92
CA VAL A 17 109.78 22.37 -129.60
C VAL A 17 109.42 21.50 -130.84
N GLU A 18 108.15 21.23 -131.20
CA GLU A 18 107.24 22.04 -132.07
C GLU A 18 105.71 21.77 -131.88
N PRO A 19 104.77 22.60 -132.45
CA PRO A 19 103.44 22.88 -131.83
C PRO A 19 102.15 22.47 -132.61
N ASP A 20 101.00 22.93 -132.07
CA ASP A 20 99.63 23.06 -132.61
C ASP A 20 98.75 21.83 -132.91
N PHE A 21 97.87 21.47 -131.95
CA PHE A 21 96.47 21.01 -132.22
C PHE A 21 95.52 20.93 -130.99
N SER A 22 95.93 21.34 -129.78
CA SER A 22 95.32 20.85 -128.53
C SER A 22 94.21 21.71 -127.88
N SER A 23 94.02 22.96 -128.27
CA SER A 23 93.26 23.96 -127.48
C SER A 23 91.74 23.73 -127.42
N GLN A 24 91.07 23.45 -128.54
CA GLN A 24 89.61 23.36 -128.63
C GLN A 24 88.99 22.25 -127.76
N LYS A 25 89.75 21.18 -127.48
CA LYS A 25 89.24 20.03 -126.71
C LYS A 25 89.15 20.32 -125.21
N LEU A 26 89.91 21.30 -124.71
CA LEU A 26 89.93 21.69 -123.30
C LEU A 26 88.64 22.45 -122.92
N GLN A 27 88.28 23.48 -123.71
CA GLN A 27 87.12 24.34 -123.44
C GLN A 27 85.79 23.57 -123.43
N HIS A 28 85.67 22.52 -124.25
CA HIS A 28 84.48 21.66 -124.24
C HIS A 28 84.36 20.84 -122.94
N LEU A 29 85.48 20.31 -122.43
CA LEU A 29 85.50 19.60 -121.14
C LEU A 29 85.20 20.53 -119.97
N GLU A 30 85.72 21.76 -120.01
CA GLU A 30 85.51 22.79 -119.00
C GLU A 30 84.01 23.16 -118.87
N HIS A 31 83.34 23.45 -119.99
CA HIS A 31 81.90 23.72 -120.01
C HIS A 31 81.04 22.50 -119.57
N VAL A 32 81.45 21.28 -119.92
CA VAL A 32 80.78 20.06 -119.47
C VAL A 32 80.94 19.84 -117.97
N MET A 33 82.14 20.09 -117.41
CA MET A 33 82.37 20.05 -115.96
C MET A 33 81.54 21.09 -115.21
N GLU A 34 81.47 22.32 -115.72
CA GLU A 34 80.68 23.40 -115.13
C GLU A 34 79.18 23.06 -115.09
N ASN A 35 78.64 22.50 -116.18
CA ASN A 35 77.27 22.01 -116.24
C ASN A 35 77.00 20.86 -115.24
N TYR A 36 77.90 19.87 -115.16
CA TYR A 36 77.80 18.83 -114.13
C TYR A 36 77.87 19.39 -112.70
N THR A 37 78.63 20.46 -112.47
CA THR A 37 78.76 21.10 -111.15
C THR A 37 77.47 21.84 -110.77
N GLN A 38 76.84 22.58 -111.71
CA GLN A 38 75.51 23.18 -111.51
C GLN A 38 74.41 22.12 -111.33
N TRP A 39 74.51 20.98 -112.01
CA TRP A 39 73.59 19.86 -111.85
C TRP A 39 73.72 19.19 -110.47
N LEU A 40 74.96 18.97 -110.00
CA LEU A 40 75.23 18.50 -108.64
C LEU A 40 74.71 19.48 -107.58
N GLN A 41 74.92 20.79 -107.74
CA GLN A 41 74.35 21.80 -106.83
C GLN A 41 72.81 21.82 -106.82
N LYS A 42 72.16 21.55 -107.96
CA LYS A 42 70.69 21.40 -108.00
C LYS A 42 70.22 20.14 -107.26
N ILE A 43 70.94 19.04 -107.37
CA ILE A 43 70.66 17.80 -106.62
C ILE A 43 70.92 17.98 -105.13
N GLU A 44 72.03 18.62 -104.75
CA GLU A 44 72.36 18.95 -103.36
C GLU A 44 71.26 19.80 -102.73
N ASN A 45 70.85 20.90 -103.37
CA ASN A 45 69.74 21.73 -102.89
C ASN A 45 68.41 20.94 -102.81
N TYR A 46 68.09 20.12 -103.80
CA TYR A 46 66.87 19.30 -103.80
C TYR A 46 66.87 18.28 -102.64
N ILE A 47 68.01 17.62 -102.38
CA ILE A 47 68.18 16.70 -101.26
C ILE A 47 68.06 17.47 -99.93
N VAL A 48 68.72 18.62 -99.79
CA VAL A 48 68.70 19.44 -98.57
C VAL A 48 67.29 19.98 -98.27
N GLU A 49 66.55 20.48 -99.26
CA GLU A 49 65.17 20.94 -99.04
C GLU A 49 64.21 19.78 -98.75
N ASN A 50 64.32 18.65 -99.45
CA ASN A 50 63.46 17.49 -99.18
C ASN A 50 63.76 16.88 -97.79
N MET A 51 65.04 16.70 -97.42
CA MET A 51 65.42 16.24 -96.08
C MET A 51 64.96 17.22 -94.99
N LYS A 52 65.02 18.54 -95.23
CA LYS A 52 64.53 19.55 -94.30
C LYS A 52 63.01 19.50 -94.13
N SER A 53 62.28 19.24 -95.21
CA SER A 53 60.82 19.02 -95.19
C SER A 53 60.45 17.74 -94.43
N GLU A 54 61.11 16.62 -94.74
CA GLU A 54 60.92 15.34 -94.06
C GLU A 54 61.28 15.43 -92.56
N MET A 55 62.41 16.05 -92.20
CA MET A 55 62.77 16.30 -90.81
C MET A 55 61.73 17.16 -90.08
N ALA A 56 61.25 18.24 -90.69
CA ALA A 56 60.21 19.08 -90.10
C ALA A 56 58.90 18.31 -89.89
N GLN A 57 58.50 17.47 -90.86
CA GLN A 57 57.27 16.68 -90.77
C GLN A 57 57.40 15.50 -89.78
N ILE A 58 58.57 14.85 -89.70
CA ILE A 58 58.88 13.86 -88.66
C ILE A 58 58.86 14.51 -87.27
N GLN A 59 59.47 15.69 -87.12
CA GLN A 59 59.47 16.43 -85.86
C GLN A 59 58.05 16.86 -85.46
N GLN A 60 57.24 17.35 -86.41
CA GLN A 60 55.86 17.74 -86.16
C GLN A 60 54.99 16.53 -85.77
N ASN A 61 55.11 15.41 -86.49
CA ASN A 61 54.39 14.16 -86.17
C ASN A 61 54.82 13.61 -84.79
N ALA A 62 56.12 13.65 -84.48
CA ALA A 62 56.63 13.25 -83.18
C ALA A 62 56.07 14.13 -82.05
N VAL A 63 56.08 15.46 -82.21
CA VAL A 63 55.51 16.41 -81.24
C VAL A 63 54.00 16.20 -81.08
N GLN A 64 53.24 16.02 -82.15
CA GLN A 64 51.80 15.75 -82.10
C GLN A 64 51.50 14.43 -81.36
N ASN A 65 52.24 13.36 -81.63
CA ASN A 65 52.04 12.06 -80.98
C ASN A 65 52.43 12.08 -79.48
N HIS A 66 53.52 12.76 -79.12
CA HIS A 66 53.89 13.00 -77.71
C HIS A 66 52.86 13.90 -77.00
N THR A 67 52.27 14.87 -77.70
CA THR A 67 51.21 15.72 -77.13
C THR A 67 49.93 14.93 -76.91
N ALA A 68 49.53 14.08 -77.86
CA ALA A 68 48.35 13.23 -77.74
C ALA A 68 48.48 12.23 -76.57
N THR A 69 49.60 11.50 -76.48
CA THR A 69 49.86 10.57 -75.38
C THR A 69 49.99 11.27 -74.02
N MET A 70 50.57 12.48 -73.97
CA MET A 70 50.62 13.28 -72.74
C MET A 70 49.22 13.76 -72.30
N LEU A 71 48.34 14.11 -73.24
CA LEU A 71 46.94 14.46 -72.95
C LEU A 71 46.11 13.25 -72.52
N GLU A 72 46.33 12.07 -73.11
CA GLU A 72 45.68 10.81 -72.71
C GLU A 72 46.10 10.40 -71.29
N ILE A 73 47.40 10.45 -70.98
CA ILE A 73 47.91 10.21 -69.62
C ILE A 73 47.35 11.25 -68.65
N GLY A 74 47.35 12.53 -69.01
CA GLY A 74 46.83 13.61 -68.16
C GLY A 74 45.32 13.48 -67.88
N THR A 75 44.51 13.17 -68.89
CA THR A 75 43.06 12.98 -68.71
C THR A 75 42.73 11.70 -67.94
N SER A 76 43.47 10.61 -68.16
CA SER A 76 43.36 9.38 -67.37
C SER A 76 43.70 9.62 -65.89
N LEU A 77 44.81 10.31 -65.61
CA LEU A 77 45.24 10.66 -64.25
C LEU A 77 44.24 11.60 -63.54
N LEU A 78 43.69 12.59 -64.25
CA LEU A 78 42.64 13.47 -63.73
C LEU A 78 41.35 12.69 -63.42
N SER A 79 40.94 11.76 -64.28
CA SER A 79 39.77 10.90 -64.05
C SER A 79 39.96 10.00 -62.82
N GLN A 80 41.11 9.33 -62.72
CA GLN A 80 41.46 8.49 -61.57
C GLN A 80 41.54 9.29 -60.28
N THR A 81 42.10 10.51 -60.33
CA THR A 81 42.17 11.42 -59.19
C THR A 81 40.77 11.85 -58.75
N ALA A 82 39.89 12.24 -59.68
CA ALA A 82 38.51 12.60 -59.38
C ALA A 82 37.70 11.43 -58.79
N GLU A 83 37.94 10.19 -59.23
CA GLU A 83 37.33 9.00 -58.64
C GLU A 83 37.87 8.73 -57.23
N GLN A 84 39.18 8.89 -56.99
CA GLN A 84 39.78 8.78 -55.66
C GLN A 84 39.26 9.87 -54.71
N THR A 85 39.15 11.13 -55.15
CA THR A 85 38.55 12.22 -54.36
C THR A 85 37.12 11.89 -53.98
N ARG A 86 36.28 11.42 -54.92
CA ARG A 86 34.89 11.01 -54.60
C ARG A 86 34.82 9.90 -53.56
N LYS A 87 35.67 8.87 -53.66
CA LYS A 87 35.74 7.78 -52.68
C LYS A 87 36.22 8.27 -51.32
N LEU A 88 37.17 9.21 -51.28
CA LEU A 88 37.62 9.83 -50.04
C LEU A 88 36.48 10.63 -49.39
N THR A 89 35.76 11.47 -50.14
CA THR A 89 34.63 12.25 -49.62
C THR A 89 33.49 11.37 -49.12
N ASP A 90 33.19 10.25 -49.78
CA ASP A 90 32.20 9.28 -49.31
C ASP A 90 32.59 8.72 -47.93
N VAL A 91 33.84 8.27 -47.77
CA VAL A 91 34.41 7.81 -46.49
C VAL A 91 34.44 8.92 -45.44
N GLU A 92 34.81 10.15 -45.79
CA GLU A 92 34.78 11.32 -44.89
C GLU A 92 33.37 11.58 -44.35
N THR A 93 32.33 11.54 -45.21
CA THR A 93 30.94 11.73 -44.77
C THR A 93 30.42 10.55 -43.94
N GLN A 94 30.84 9.31 -44.24
CA GLN A 94 30.52 8.13 -43.44
C GLN A 94 31.13 8.23 -42.03
N VAL A 95 32.41 8.63 -41.93
CA VAL A 95 33.11 8.85 -40.65
C VAL A 95 32.45 9.99 -39.87
N LEU A 96 32.14 11.13 -40.52
CA LEU A 96 31.47 12.26 -39.87
C LEU A 96 30.10 11.85 -39.26
N ASN A 97 29.31 11.08 -40.00
CA ASN A 97 28.03 10.55 -39.56
C ASN A 97 28.18 9.56 -38.39
N GLN A 98 29.14 8.64 -38.47
CA GLN A 98 29.45 7.71 -37.37
C GLN A 98 29.91 8.44 -36.10
N THR A 99 30.79 9.43 -36.23
CA THR A 99 31.25 10.27 -35.10
C THR A 99 30.08 11.00 -34.46
N SER A 100 29.24 11.71 -35.24
CA SER A 100 28.07 12.42 -34.71
C SER A 100 27.08 11.50 -34.01
N ARG A 101 26.86 10.29 -34.55
CA ARG A 101 26.02 9.27 -33.90
C ARG A 101 26.60 8.79 -32.56
N LEU A 102 27.92 8.60 -32.47
CA LEU A 102 28.60 8.22 -31.24
C LEU A 102 28.59 9.34 -30.19
N GLU A 103 28.74 10.60 -30.61
CA GLU A 103 28.61 11.78 -29.74
C GLU A 103 27.20 11.88 -29.14
N ILE A 104 26.15 11.72 -29.95
CA ILE A 104 24.75 11.70 -29.47
C ILE A 104 24.55 10.56 -28.47
N GLN A 105 24.98 9.33 -28.80
CA GLN A 105 24.83 8.18 -27.90
C GLN A 105 25.63 8.34 -26.59
N LEU A 106 26.80 8.99 -26.63
CA LEU A 106 27.58 9.31 -25.43
C LEU A 106 26.86 10.34 -24.55
N LEU A 107 26.24 11.37 -25.16
CA LEU A 107 25.44 12.37 -24.45
C LEU A 107 24.20 11.74 -23.80
N GLU A 108 23.44 10.91 -24.53
CA GLU A 108 22.28 10.17 -24.00
C GLU A 108 22.64 9.26 -22.82
N ASN A 109 23.76 8.54 -22.94
CA ASN A 109 24.30 7.73 -21.84
C ASN A 109 24.68 8.60 -20.64
N SER A 110 25.39 9.73 -20.83
CA SER A 110 25.80 10.61 -19.74
C SER A 110 24.60 11.22 -18.99
N LEU A 111 23.55 11.63 -19.71
CA LEU A 111 22.31 12.15 -19.14
C LEU A 111 21.54 11.07 -18.35
N SER A 112 21.59 9.83 -18.84
CA SER A 112 20.99 8.67 -18.16
C SER A 112 21.71 8.33 -16.86
N THR A 113 23.06 8.34 -16.87
CA THR A 113 23.87 8.18 -15.65
C THR A 113 23.58 9.27 -14.63
N TYR A 114 23.61 10.54 -15.02
CA TYR A 114 23.31 11.67 -14.12
C TYR A 114 21.90 11.57 -13.50
N LYS A 115 20.91 11.09 -14.27
CA LYS A 115 19.55 10.84 -13.76
C LYS A 115 19.53 9.72 -12.72
N LEU A 116 20.26 8.63 -12.95
CA LEU A 116 20.39 7.51 -12.01
C LEU A 116 21.12 7.92 -10.72
N GLU A 117 22.22 8.66 -10.83
CA GLU A 117 22.95 9.22 -9.67
C GLU A 117 22.05 10.09 -8.79
N LYS A 118 21.24 10.96 -9.40
CA LYS A 118 20.27 11.80 -8.69
C LYS A 118 19.18 10.98 -7.99
N GLN A 119 18.68 9.90 -8.62
CA GLN A 119 17.71 8.99 -8.00
C GLN A 119 18.33 8.21 -6.84
N LEU A 120 19.56 7.72 -6.99
CA LEU A 120 20.31 7.00 -5.97
C LEU A 120 20.56 7.90 -4.75
N LEU A 121 21.00 9.16 -4.96
CA LEU A 121 21.17 10.14 -3.90
C LEU A 121 19.87 10.44 -3.15
N GLN A 122 18.72 10.50 -3.85
CA GLN A 122 17.42 10.66 -3.18
C GLN A 122 17.09 9.42 -2.33
N GLN A 123 17.25 8.22 -2.88
CA GLN A 123 17.01 6.97 -2.15
C GLN A 123 17.90 6.83 -0.91
N THR A 124 19.19 7.18 -1.00
CA THR A 124 20.09 7.21 0.16
C THR A 124 19.59 8.16 1.25
N ASN A 125 19.12 9.36 0.88
CA ASN A 125 18.55 10.32 1.84
C ASN A 125 17.23 9.84 2.47
N GLU A 126 16.43 9.04 1.76
CA GLU A 126 15.21 8.43 2.31
C GLU A 126 15.55 7.26 3.24
N ILE A 127 16.53 6.43 2.89
CA ILE A 127 17.05 5.33 3.74
C ILE A 127 17.61 5.88 5.06
N LEU A 128 18.41 6.96 5.04
CA LEU A 128 18.94 7.61 6.24
C LEU A 128 17.82 8.08 7.19
N LYS A 129 16.77 8.72 6.64
CA LYS A 129 15.59 9.16 7.41
C LYS A 129 14.76 8.00 7.96
N ILE A 130 14.78 6.82 7.33
CA ILE A 130 14.14 5.61 7.85
C ILE A 130 15.01 5.02 8.97
N HIS A 131 16.32 4.96 8.80
CA HIS A 131 17.24 4.45 9.81
C HIS A 131 17.21 5.26 11.12
N GLU A 132 17.21 6.60 11.04
CA GLU A 132 17.06 7.50 12.19
C GLU A 132 15.74 7.24 12.95
N LYS A 133 14.62 7.08 12.21
CA LYS A 133 13.31 6.75 12.80
C LYS A 133 13.29 5.37 13.45
N ASN A 134 13.93 4.37 12.84
CA ASN A 134 14.01 3.03 13.38
C ASN A 134 14.81 3.02 14.70
N SER A 135 15.95 3.70 14.74
CA SER A 135 16.75 3.83 15.97
C SER A 135 15.98 4.52 17.12
N LEU A 136 15.19 5.56 16.81
CA LEU A 136 14.30 6.20 17.79
C LEU A 136 13.18 5.25 18.28
N LEU A 137 12.63 4.42 17.39
CA LEU A 137 11.62 3.42 17.74
C LEU A 137 12.22 2.28 18.58
N GLU A 138 13.41 1.79 18.25
CA GLU A 138 14.16 0.78 19.01
C GLU A 138 14.43 1.27 20.45
N HIS A 139 14.94 2.50 20.62
CA HIS A 139 15.11 3.09 21.96
C HIS A 139 13.78 3.19 22.72
N LYS A 140 12.70 3.58 22.05
CA LYS A 140 11.38 3.69 22.68
C LYS A 140 10.79 2.33 23.06
N ILE A 141 11.05 1.28 22.29
CA ILE A 141 10.68 -0.10 22.63
C ILE A 141 11.41 -0.54 23.90
N LEU A 142 12.73 -0.36 23.97
CA LEU A 142 13.52 -0.67 25.17
C LEU A 142 13.04 0.09 26.43
N GLU A 143 12.66 1.36 26.27
CA GLU A 143 12.09 2.16 27.38
C GLU A 143 10.73 1.60 27.86
N MET A 144 9.86 1.15 26.93
CA MET A 144 8.57 0.54 27.27
C MET A 144 8.73 -0.87 27.85
N GLU A 145 9.69 -1.66 27.37
CA GLU A 145 10.02 -2.98 27.93
C GLU A 145 10.55 -2.87 29.37
N GLY A 146 11.36 -1.84 29.66
CA GLY A 146 11.78 -1.51 31.03
C GLY A 146 10.58 -1.24 31.95
N LYS A 147 9.69 -0.33 31.56
CA LYS A 147 8.52 0.05 32.37
C LYS A 147 7.54 -1.11 32.56
N HIS A 148 7.21 -1.85 31.51
CA HIS A 148 6.37 -3.05 31.62
C HIS A 148 6.99 -4.10 32.53
N LYS A 149 8.33 -4.20 32.62
CA LYS A 149 9.00 -5.11 33.55
C LYS A 149 8.87 -4.64 35.00
N GLU A 150 9.05 -3.35 35.27
CA GLU A 150 8.83 -2.76 36.59
C GLU A 150 7.37 -2.95 37.05
N GLU A 151 6.39 -2.64 36.19
CA GLU A 151 4.96 -2.89 36.45
C GLU A 151 4.64 -4.37 36.67
N LEU A 152 5.26 -5.28 35.89
CA LEU A 152 5.06 -6.72 36.04
C LEU A 152 5.66 -7.26 37.35
N ASP A 153 6.74 -6.66 37.84
CA ASP A 153 7.37 -7.06 39.10
C ASP A 153 6.61 -6.51 40.33
N THR A 154 6.06 -5.28 40.28
CA THR A 154 5.15 -4.78 41.33
C THR A 154 3.84 -5.57 41.39
N LEU A 155 3.24 -5.91 40.24
CA LEU A 155 2.03 -6.74 40.19
C LEU A 155 2.25 -8.17 40.74
N LYS A 156 3.47 -8.73 40.66
CA LYS A 156 3.81 -10.00 41.33
C LYS A 156 3.79 -9.86 42.85
N GLU A 157 4.35 -8.77 43.37
CA GLU A 157 4.39 -8.48 44.80
C GLU A 157 2.98 -8.22 45.36
N GLU A 158 2.15 -7.42 44.68
CA GLU A 158 0.75 -7.22 45.06
C GLU A 158 -0.03 -8.55 45.08
N ARG A 159 0.12 -9.36 44.02
CA ARG A 159 -0.49 -10.70 43.93
C ARG A 159 -0.06 -11.61 45.07
N GLU A 160 1.21 -11.58 45.48
CA GLU A 160 1.72 -12.42 46.58
C GLU A 160 1.18 -11.96 47.95
N ASN A 161 1.14 -10.63 48.18
CA ASN A 161 0.49 -10.04 49.35
C ASN A 161 -1.02 -10.39 49.41
N LEU A 162 -1.73 -10.35 48.28
CA LEU A 162 -3.12 -10.77 48.16
C LEU A 162 -3.30 -12.28 48.42
N GLN A 163 -2.39 -13.12 47.92
CA GLN A 163 -2.43 -14.57 48.17
C GLN A 163 -2.27 -14.90 49.66
N ILE A 164 -1.41 -14.18 50.37
CA ILE A 164 -1.26 -14.27 51.84
C ILE A 164 -2.56 -13.83 52.54
N LEU A 165 -3.17 -12.73 52.10
CA LEU A 165 -4.42 -12.22 52.66
C LEU A 165 -5.60 -13.19 52.46
N VAL A 166 -5.76 -13.75 51.26
CA VAL A 166 -6.79 -14.76 50.94
C VAL A 166 -6.59 -16.04 51.74
N THR A 167 -5.35 -16.48 51.92
CA THR A 167 -5.03 -17.66 52.75
C THR A 167 -5.43 -17.41 54.22
N ARG A 168 -5.14 -16.21 54.75
CA ARG A 168 -5.53 -15.79 56.11
C ARG A 168 -7.06 -15.65 56.26
N GLN A 169 -7.75 -15.11 55.27
CA GLN A 169 -9.22 -15.01 55.27
C GLN A 169 -9.88 -16.39 55.24
N THR A 170 -9.39 -17.30 54.39
CA THR A 170 -9.86 -18.70 54.31
C THR A 170 -9.79 -19.39 55.68
N TYR A 171 -8.66 -19.25 56.40
CA TYR A 171 -8.52 -19.79 57.75
C TYR A 171 -9.52 -19.20 58.76
N ILE A 172 -9.76 -17.88 58.71
CA ILE A 172 -10.73 -17.20 59.57
C ILE A 172 -12.16 -17.68 59.27
N ILE A 173 -12.53 -17.82 57.99
CA ILE A 173 -13.84 -18.30 57.56
C ILE A 173 -14.08 -19.73 58.09
N GLN A 174 -13.10 -20.64 57.95
CA GLN A 174 -13.21 -22.00 58.47
C GLN A 174 -13.42 -22.07 59.99
N GLU A 175 -12.86 -21.14 60.77
CA GLU A 175 -13.09 -21.09 62.22
C GLU A 175 -14.45 -20.46 62.55
N LEU A 176 -14.90 -19.45 61.80
CA LEU A 176 -16.24 -18.89 61.91
C LEU A 176 -17.33 -19.92 61.55
N GLU A 177 -17.11 -20.76 60.53
CA GLU A 177 -18.00 -21.88 60.19
C GLU A 177 -18.12 -22.90 61.33
N LYS A 178 -17.00 -23.25 62.00
CA LYS A 178 -17.03 -24.11 63.20
C LYS A 178 -17.82 -23.48 64.34
N GLN A 179 -17.66 -22.18 64.57
CA GLN A 179 -18.42 -21.45 65.59
C GLN A 179 -19.91 -21.35 65.25
N LEU A 180 -20.25 -21.06 63.99
CA LEU A 180 -21.63 -21.01 63.51
C LEU A 180 -22.31 -22.38 63.61
N ASN A 181 -21.63 -23.47 63.24
CA ASN A 181 -22.17 -24.82 63.38
C ASN A 181 -22.42 -25.20 64.86
N ARG A 182 -21.54 -24.80 65.79
CA ARG A 182 -21.78 -24.94 67.25
C ARG A 182 -23.01 -24.13 67.68
N ALA A 183 -23.13 -22.88 67.24
CA ALA A 183 -24.25 -22.00 67.57
C ALA A 183 -25.59 -22.53 67.02
N THR A 184 -25.62 -23.00 65.77
CA THR A 184 -26.80 -23.60 65.11
C THR A 184 -27.24 -24.88 65.81
N ASN A 185 -26.31 -25.74 66.25
CA ASN A 185 -26.65 -26.94 67.01
C ASN A 185 -27.21 -26.60 68.42
N ASN A 186 -26.68 -25.57 69.08
CA ASN A 186 -27.27 -25.09 70.34
C ASN A 186 -28.66 -24.49 70.11
N ASN A 187 -28.85 -23.77 69.00
CA ASN A 187 -30.12 -23.15 68.65
C ASN A 187 -31.18 -24.18 68.26
N SER A 188 -30.83 -25.29 67.60
CA SER A 188 -31.79 -26.36 67.28
C SER A 188 -32.21 -27.16 68.53
N VAL A 189 -31.33 -27.31 69.52
CA VAL A 189 -31.69 -27.82 70.86
C VAL A 189 -32.65 -26.86 71.56
N LEU A 190 -32.36 -25.56 71.56
CA LEU A 190 -33.24 -24.53 72.15
C LEU A 190 -34.60 -24.48 71.44
N GLN A 191 -34.62 -24.59 70.11
CA GLN A 191 -35.82 -24.62 69.28
C GLN A 191 -36.65 -25.88 69.54
N LYS A 192 -36.02 -27.03 69.84
CA LYS A 192 -36.72 -28.24 70.28
C LYS A 192 -37.37 -28.04 71.65
N GLN A 193 -36.65 -27.47 72.62
CA GLN A 193 -37.23 -27.12 73.93
C GLN A 193 -38.38 -26.13 73.79
N GLN A 194 -38.26 -25.15 72.89
CA GLN A 194 -39.34 -24.20 72.57
C GLN A 194 -40.53 -24.89 71.91
N LEU A 195 -40.32 -25.93 71.09
CA LEU A 195 -41.40 -26.73 70.52
C LEU A 195 -42.15 -27.54 71.60
N GLU A 196 -41.43 -28.20 72.51
CA GLU A 196 -41.99 -28.92 73.66
C GLU A 196 -42.77 -27.97 74.60
N LEU A 197 -42.29 -26.74 74.78
CA LEU A 197 -43.00 -25.68 75.49
C LEU A 197 -44.24 -25.19 74.71
N MET A 198 -44.16 -25.09 73.38
CA MET A 198 -45.29 -24.70 72.52
C MET A 198 -46.38 -25.79 72.47
N ASP A 199 -46.01 -27.07 72.58
CA ASP A 199 -46.92 -28.21 72.63
C ASP A 199 -47.63 -28.29 73.98
N THR A 200 -46.92 -28.07 75.10
CA THR A 200 -47.56 -27.97 76.42
C THR A 200 -48.49 -26.76 76.51
N VAL A 201 -48.14 -25.62 75.90
CA VAL A 201 -49.04 -24.47 75.74
C VAL A 201 -50.22 -24.79 74.82
N HIS A 202 -50.04 -25.50 73.69
CA HIS A 202 -51.15 -25.89 72.81
C HIS A 202 -52.13 -26.85 73.49
N ASN A 203 -51.65 -27.78 74.31
CA ASN A 203 -52.53 -28.66 75.08
C ASN A 203 -53.35 -27.89 76.13
N LEU A 204 -52.80 -26.82 76.71
CA LEU A 204 -53.55 -25.90 77.58
C LEU A 204 -54.54 -25.01 76.81
N VAL A 205 -54.19 -24.55 75.61
CA VAL A 205 -55.06 -23.70 74.76
C VAL A 205 -56.20 -24.51 74.12
N ASN A 206 -55.95 -25.75 73.71
CA ASN A 206 -56.98 -26.68 73.21
C ASN A 206 -58.04 -27.03 74.26
N LEU A 207 -57.77 -26.77 75.55
CA LEU A 207 -58.76 -26.91 76.62
C LEU A 207 -59.76 -25.73 76.68
N CYS A 208 -59.49 -24.60 75.99
CA CYS A 208 -60.13 -23.32 76.26
C CYS A 208 -60.98 -22.73 75.13
N THR A 209 -60.71 -23.01 73.84
CA THR A 209 -61.37 -22.27 72.73
C THR A 209 -61.85 -23.13 71.57
N LYS A 210 -63.16 -23.04 71.27
CA LYS A 210 -63.73 -23.35 69.96
C LYS A 210 -63.58 -22.16 69.01
N GLU A 211 -63.51 -22.50 67.72
CA GLU A 211 -64.01 -21.73 66.55
C GLU A 211 -63.18 -20.57 65.92
N VAL A 212 -63.35 -20.46 64.59
CA VAL A 212 -63.00 -19.36 63.64
C VAL A 212 -61.52 -18.99 63.34
N LEU A 213 -60.93 -19.79 62.43
CA LEU A 213 -60.47 -19.42 61.07
C LEU A 213 -60.00 -17.97 60.68
N LEU A 214 -58.98 -17.97 59.81
CA LEU A 214 -58.56 -16.94 58.81
C LEU A 214 -57.80 -15.65 59.23
N LYS A 215 -56.49 -15.68 58.97
CA LYS A 215 -55.83 -14.92 57.86
C LYS A 215 -54.45 -15.54 57.58
N GLY A 216 -53.92 -15.54 56.35
CA GLY A 216 -54.32 -14.77 55.17
C GLY A 216 -53.32 -13.65 54.85
N GLY A 217 -52.03 -13.98 54.85
CA GLY A 217 -50.96 -13.03 54.54
C GLY A 217 -51.06 -12.54 53.10
N LYS A 218 -51.11 -11.22 52.92
CA LYS A 218 -50.99 -10.62 51.58
C LYS A 218 -49.61 -10.94 51.03
N LYS A 219 -49.54 -11.51 49.83
CA LYS A 219 -48.46 -11.13 48.91
C LYS A 219 -48.75 -9.69 48.52
N GLU A 220 -47.77 -8.81 48.66
CA GLU A 220 -47.84 -7.53 47.98
C GLU A 220 -47.68 -7.78 46.48
N GLU A 221 -48.50 -7.14 45.66
CA GLU A 221 -48.32 -7.12 44.21
C GLU A 221 -47.15 -6.18 43.90
N GLU A 222 -45.93 -6.69 44.05
CA GLU A 222 -44.71 -6.01 43.60
C GLU A 222 -44.91 -5.62 42.13
N LYS A 223 -44.87 -4.31 41.85
CA LYS A 223 -45.08 -3.81 40.49
C LYS A 223 -43.95 -4.35 39.61
N PRO A 224 -44.26 -5.12 38.54
CA PRO A 224 -43.23 -5.69 37.68
C PRO A 224 -42.39 -4.58 37.03
N PHE A 225 -41.11 -4.50 37.39
CA PHE A 225 -40.20 -3.50 36.84
C PHE A 225 -39.96 -3.78 35.35
N ARG A 226 -40.36 -2.85 34.47
CA ARG A 226 -40.32 -3.07 33.01
C ARG A 226 -38.92 -2.93 32.42
N ASP A 227 -38.11 -2.09 33.05
CA ASP A 227 -36.71 -1.79 32.72
C ASP A 227 -35.95 -1.33 33.98
N CYS A 228 -34.68 -0.96 33.82
CA CYS A 228 -33.82 -0.54 34.93
C CYS A 228 -34.18 0.84 35.51
N ALA A 229 -34.95 1.67 34.82
CA ALA A 229 -35.40 2.95 35.37
C ALA A 229 -36.52 2.74 36.40
N ASP A 230 -37.44 1.80 36.14
CA ASP A 230 -38.42 1.37 37.15
C ASP A 230 -37.73 0.76 38.39
N VAL A 231 -36.67 -0.06 38.18
CA VAL A 231 -35.84 -0.63 39.26
C VAL A 231 -35.18 0.49 40.09
N TYR A 232 -34.59 1.49 39.43
CA TYR A 232 -33.92 2.61 40.11
C TYR A 232 -34.92 3.49 40.88
N GLN A 233 -36.09 3.77 40.30
CA GLN A 233 -37.17 4.53 40.94
C GLN A 233 -37.76 3.79 42.17
N ALA A 234 -37.69 2.47 42.21
CA ALA A 234 -38.03 1.66 43.38
C ALA A 234 -36.94 1.66 44.49
N GLY A 235 -35.85 2.42 44.32
CA GLY A 235 -34.79 2.61 45.32
C GLY A 235 -33.58 1.68 45.18
N PHE A 236 -33.58 0.77 44.18
CA PHE A 236 -32.46 -0.13 43.94
C PHE A 236 -31.33 0.60 43.18
N ASN A 237 -30.47 1.29 43.93
CA ASN A 237 -29.49 2.26 43.44
C ASN A 237 -28.08 1.71 43.19
N LYS A 238 -27.89 0.39 43.09
CA LYS A 238 -26.58 -0.25 42.85
C LYS A 238 -26.53 -0.88 41.46
N SER A 239 -25.44 -0.69 40.73
CA SER A 239 -25.22 -1.40 39.47
C SER A 239 -25.10 -2.91 39.69
N GLY A 240 -25.67 -3.70 38.79
CA GLY A 240 -25.71 -5.16 38.92
C GLY A 240 -26.77 -5.83 38.06
N ILE A 241 -26.98 -7.13 38.27
CA ILE A 241 -27.94 -7.92 37.48
C ILE A 241 -29.31 -7.92 38.16
N TYR A 242 -30.33 -7.48 37.41
CA TYR A 242 -31.72 -7.47 37.84
C TYR A 242 -32.60 -8.27 36.88
N THR A 243 -33.75 -8.71 37.36
CA THR A 243 -34.80 -9.34 36.55
C THR A 243 -35.85 -8.29 36.19
N ILE A 244 -36.11 -8.09 34.90
CA ILE A 244 -37.14 -7.17 34.39
C ILE A 244 -38.25 -7.92 33.66
N TYR A 245 -39.44 -7.33 33.69
CA TYR A 245 -40.70 -7.89 33.21
C TYR A 245 -41.18 -7.06 32.01
N ILE A 246 -40.71 -7.46 30.83
CA ILE A 246 -40.90 -6.71 29.59
C ILE A 246 -42.32 -6.94 29.09
N ASN A 247 -43.08 -5.86 28.82
CA ASN A 247 -44.45 -5.95 28.33
C ASN A 247 -44.52 -6.82 27.06
N ASN A 248 -45.56 -7.66 26.96
CA ASN A 248 -45.80 -8.63 25.88
C ASN A 248 -44.78 -9.78 25.77
N MET A 249 -43.78 -9.89 26.66
CA MET A 249 -42.92 -11.07 26.75
C MET A 249 -43.45 -12.05 27.80
N PRO A 250 -43.43 -13.38 27.54
CA PRO A 250 -43.98 -14.37 28.47
C PRO A 250 -43.05 -14.68 29.66
N GLU A 251 -41.75 -14.43 29.52
CA GLU A 251 -40.73 -14.77 30.51
C GLU A 251 -39.95 -13.52 30.96
N PRO A 252 -39.67 -13.35 32.27
CA PRO A 252 -38.81 -12.27 32.76
C PRO A 252 -37.37 -12.42 32.27
N LYS A 253 -36.72 -11.30 31.93
CA LYS A 253 -35.36 -11.27 31.38
C LYS A 253 -34.37 -10.74 32.42
N LYS A 254 -33.23 -11.42 32.59
CA LYS A 254 -32.09 -10.88 33.36
C LYS A 254 -31.32 -9.87 32.51
N VAL A 255 -31.01 -8.72 33.09
CA VAL A 255 -30.27 -7.61 32.46
C VAL A 255 -29.26 -7.03 33.43
N PHE A 256 -28.17 -6.44 32.92
CA PHE A 256 -27.36 -5.55 33.74
C PHE A 256 -28.00 -4.16 33.79
N CYS A 257 -28.24 -3.66 34.99
CA CYS A 257 -28.62 -2.27 35.22
C CYS A 257 -27.38 -1.47 35.63
N ASN A 258 -27.09 -0.39 34.92
CA ASN A 258 -26.13 0.62 35.36
C ASN A 258 -26.87 1.74 36.10
N MET A 259 -26.61 1.85 37.40
CA MET A 259 -27.25 2.78 38.32
C MET A 259 -26.37 3.99 38.67
N ASP A 260 -25.12 4.01 38.20
CA ASP A 260 -24.13 5.04 38.54
C ASP A 260 -24.04 6.15 37.48
N LEU A 261 -24.13 5.80 36.18
CA LEU A 261 -23.91 6.74 35.08
C LEU A 261 -25.08 7.73 34.93
N ASN A 262 -24.79 9.03 34.97
CA ASN A 262 -25.72 10.13 34.67
C ASN A 262 -27.11 10.00 35.35
N GLY A 263 -27.13 9.64 36.63
CA GLY A 263 -28.36 9.45 37.41
C GLY A 263 -28.99 8.05 37.29
N GLY A 264 -28.26 7.07 36.77
CA GLY A 264 -28.65 5.66 36.78
C GLY A 264 -29.83 5.31 35.89
N GLY A 265 -30.47 4.18 36.19
CA GLY A 265 -31.65 3.67 35.50
C GLY A 265 -31.40 3.05 34.12
N TRP A 266 -30.15 2.80 33.73
CA TRP A 266 -29.80 2.32 32.38
C TRP A 266 -29.88 0.81 32.26
N THR A 267 -30.70 0.30 31.33
CA THR A 267 -30.69 -1.11 30.92
C THR A 267 -29.62 -1.34 29.86
N VAL A 268 -28.60 -2.13 30.16
CA VAL A 268 -27.57 -2.51 29.19
C VAL A 268 -28.17 -3.50 28.18
N ILE A 269 -27.97 -3.22 26.89
CA ILE A 269 -28.44 -4.05 25.77
C ILE A 269 -27.30 -4.78 25.05
N GLN A 270 -26.07 -4.27 25.16
CA GLN A 270 -24.85 -4.87 24.66
C GLN A 270 -23.68 -4.49 25.58
N HIS A 271 -22.77 -5.44 25.83
CA HIS A 271 -21.49 -5.15 26.46
C HIS A 271 -20.35 -5.99 25.84
N ARG A 272 -19.18 -5.37 25.70
CA ARG A 272 -17.89 -5.98 25.33
C ARG A 272 -16.75 -5.41 26.17
N GLU A 273 -15.77 -6.23 26.54
CA GLU A 273 -14.62 -5.79 27.35
C GLU A 273 -13.36 -6.68 27.23
N ASP A 274 -13.48 -7.98 26.98
CA ASP A 274 -12.37 -8.94 27.04
C ASP A 274 -12.25 -9.89 25.83
N GLY A 275 -13.28 -9.97 24.98
CA GLY A 275 -13.32 -10.90 23.85
C GLY A 275 -13.69 -12.34 24.20
N SER A 276 -14.13 -12.61 25.43
CA SER A 276 -14.52 -13.96 25.89
C SER A 276 -15.72 -14.55 25.15
N LEU A 277 -16.58 -13.70 24.58
CA LEU A 277 -17.77 -14.14 23.86
C LEU A 277 -17.59 -14.03 22.34
N ASP A 278 -17.89 -15.12 21.64
CA ASP A 278 -18.11 -15.08 20.19
C ASP A 278 -19.40 -14.31 19.86
N PHE A 279 -19.27 -13.27 19.03
CA PHE A 279 -20.38 -12.50 18.46
C PHE A 279 -20.70 -12.90 17.01
N GLN A 280 -20.01 -13.86 16.38
CA GLN A 280 -20.31 -14.33 15.02
C GLN A 280 -21.58 -15.22 14.95
N ARG A 281 -22.67 -14.77 15.56
CA ARG A 281 -23.91 -15.52 15.76
C ARG A 281 -24.91 -15.37 14.61
N GLY A 282 -25.86 -16.30 14.53
CA GLY A 282 -26.94 -16.28 13.55
C GLY A 282 -28.14 -15.42 13.98
N TRP A 283 -29.11 -15.25 13.08
CA TRP A 283 -30.31 -14.42 13.28
C TRP A 283 -31.07 -14.80 14.56
N LYS A 284 -31.31 -16.10 14.75
CA LYS A 284 -32.05 -16.65 15.91
C LYS A 284 -31.36 -16.36 17.24
N GLU A 285 -30.04 -16.32 17.26
CA GLU A 285 -29.26 -15.99 18.46
C GLU A 285 -29.29 -14.47 18.71
N TYR A 286 -29.07 -13.65 17.68
CA TYR A 286 -29.21 -12.20 17.79
C TYR A 286 -30.63 -11.75 18.17
N LYS A 287 -31.65 -12.50 17.79
CA LYS A 287 -33.04 -12.31 18.23
C LYS A 287 -33.24 -12.56 19.72
N MET A 288 -32.80 -13.72 20.23
CA MET A 288 -33.08 -14.16 21.59
C MET A 288 -32.04 -13.69 22.63
N GLY A 289 -30.88 -13.22 22.18
CA GLY A 289 -29.76 -12.82 23.01
C GLY A 289 -28.81 -13.99 23.33
N PHE A 290 -27.57 -13.65 23.64
CA PHE A 290 -26.49 -14.59 23.94
C PHE A 290 -25.43 -13.92 24.82
N GLY A 291 -24.61 -14.71 25.51
CA GLY A 291 -23.68 -14.21 26.53
C GLY A 291 -24.29 -14.18 27.93
N ASN A 292 -23.66 -13.44 28.84
CA ASN A 292 -24.06 -13.35 30.24
C ASN A 292 -24.12 -11.88 30.71
N PRO A 293 -25.22 -11.40 31.31
CA PRO A 293 -25.30 -10.07 31.91
C PRO A 293 -24.23 -9.72 32.96
N SER A 294 -23.39 -10.66 33.41
CA SER A 294 -22.22 -10.39 34.28
C SER A 294 -20.92 -10.07 33.52
N GLY A 295 -20.94 -9.92 32.20
CA GLY A 295 -19.76 -9.69 31.35
C GLY A 295 -20.19 -9.38 29.92
N GLU A 296 -19.53 -9.93 28.90
CA GLU A 296 -19.96 -9.74 27.51
C GLU A 296 -21.33 -10.38 27.22
N TYR A 297 -22.23 -9.62 26.55
CA TYR A 297 -23.52 -10.14 26.06
C TYR A 297 -24.18 -9.27 24.98
N TRP A 298 -25.16 -9.87 24.30
CA TRP A 298 -26.21 -9.20 23.53
C TRP A 298 -27.58 -9.56 24.12
N LEU A 299 -28.41 -8.56 24.45
CA LEU A 299 -29.70 -8.79 25.13
C LEU A 299 -30.71 -9.59 24.31
N GLY A 300 -30.67 -9.42 22.99
CA GLY A 300 -31.59 -10.02 22.02
C GLY A 300 -32.53 -8.99 21.40
N ASN A 301 -32.61 -8.95 20.06
CA ASN A 301 -33.38 -7.96 19.32
C ASN A 301 -34.87 -7.99 19.68
N GLU A 302 -35.45 -9.15 19.99
CA GLU A 302 -36.86 -9.24 20.41
C GLU A 302 -37.09 -8.50 21.73
N PHE A 303 -36.17 -8.64 22.68
CA PHE A 303 -36.22 -7.97 23.98
C PHE A 303 -35.96 -6.46 23.85
N ILE A 304 -35.02 -6.05 22.99
CA ILE A 304 -34.73 -4.63 22.71
C ILE A 304 -35.95 -3.98 22.03
N PHE A 305 -36.61 -4.67 21.10
CA PHE A 305 -37.85 -4.23 20.46
C PHE A 305 -38.99 -4.11 21.49
N ALA A 306 -39.21 -5.15 22.30
CA ALA A 306 -40.28 -5.20 23.29
C ALA A 306 -40.08 -4.22 24.48
N ILE A 307 -38.85 -3.79 24.77
CA ILE A 307 -38.59 -2.65 25.66
C ILE A 307 -38.86 -1.32 24.93
N THR A 308 -38.20 -1.07 23.79
CA THR A 308 -38.27 0.23 23.09
C THR A 308 -39.63 0.55 22.47
N SER A 309 -40.56 -0.41 22.44
CA SER A 309 -41.96 -0.19 22.05
C SER A 309 -42.87 0.28 23.19
N GLN A 310 -42.42 0.29 24.46
CA GLN A 310 -43.28 0.63 25.61
C GLN A 310 -43.42 2.14 25.86
N ARG A 311 -42.33 2.88 25.62
CA ARG A 311 -42.18 4.32 25.80
C ARG A 311 -41.01 4.80 24.93
N GLN A 312 -40.76 6.10 24.85
CA GLN A 312 -39.59 6.60 24.13
C GLN A 312 -38.34 6.34 24.98
N TYR A 313 -37.29 5.79 24.38
CA TYR A 313 -36.00 5.55 25.04
C TYR A 313 -34.90 6.40 24.39
N THR A 314 -33.99 6.88 25.24
CA THR A 314 -32.66 7.31 24.84
C THR A 314 -31.77 6.08 24.64
N LEU A 315 -30.77 6.18 23.76
CA LEU A 315 -29.66 5.23 23.66
C LEU A 315 -28.36 5.96 24.03
N ARG A 316 -27.59 5.37 24.94
CA ARG A 316 -26.23 5.79 25.27
C ARG A 316 -25.27 4.67 24.93
N ILE A 317 -24.14 5.03 24.35
CA ILE A 317 -23.07 4.12 23.96
C ILE A 317 -21.78 4.64 24.59
N GLU A 318 -21.27 3.93 25.60
CA GLU A 318 -19.93 4.16 26.15
C GLU A 318 -18.89 3.36 25.34
N LEU A 319 -17.76 3.97 25.04
CA LEU A 319 -16.65 3.40 24.28
C LEU A 319 -15.33 3.68 25.00
N MET A 320 -14.43 2.70 25.01
CA MET A 320 -13.06 2.86 25.52
C MET A 320 -12.05 2.35 24.50
N ASP A 321 -10.95 3.09 24.32
CA ASP A 321 -9.82 2.68 23.49
C ASP A 321 -8.76 1.91 24.30
N TRP A 322 -7.72 1.42 23.62
CA TRP A 322 -6.62 0.70 24.26
C TRP A 322 -5.62 1.62 24.96
N GLU A 323 -5.66 2.92 24.69
CA GLU A 323 -4.83 3.96 25.30
C GLU A 323 -5.46 4.55 26.58
N GLY A 324 -6.65 4.09 26.97
CA GLY A 324 -7.36 4.48 28.20
C GLY A 324 -8.40 5.58 28.04
N ASN A 325 -8.54 6.21 26.86
CA ASN A 325 -9.49 7.30 26.67
C ASN A 325 -10.91 6.74 26.53
N ARG A 326 -11.86 7.43 27.19
CA ARG A 326 -13.29 7.11 27.17
C ARG A 326 -14.04 8.17 26.38
N ALA A 327 -14.97 7.73 25.53
CA ALA A 327 -15.83 8.62 24.76
C ALA A 327 -17.23 8.01 24.65
N TYR A 328 -18.26 8.84 24.50
CA TYR A 328 -19.63 8.37 24.38
C TYR A 328 -20.36 8.96 23.18
N SER A 329 -21.35 8.22 22.67
CA SER A 329 -22.43 8.75 21.82
C SER A 329 -23.76 8.59 22.55
N GLN A 330 -24.64 9.57 22.43
CA GLN A 330 -25.98 9.55 22.99
C GLN A 330 -27.00 9.98 21.93
N TYR A 331 -28.17 9.36 21.96
CA TYR A 331 -29.27 9.59 21.04
C TYR A 331 -30.54 9.84 21.82
N ASP A 332 -31.13 11.02 21.66
CA ASP A 332 -32.36 11.45 22.36
C ASP A 332 -33.53 10.48 22.13
N ARG A 333 -33.60 9.84 20.96
CA ARG A 333 -34.58 8.81 20.66
C ARG A 333 -33.95 7.63 19.93
N PHE A 334 -34.20 6.44 20.45
CA PHE A 334 -33.85 5.14 19.88
C PHE A 334 -35.06 4.19 19.99
N HIS A 335 -35.35 3.51 18.89
CA HIS A 335 -36.12 2.27 18.89
C HIS A 335 -35.71 1.42 17.68
N ILE A 336 -36.21 0.19 17.64
CA ILE A 336 -36.07 -0.70 16.49
C ILE A 336 -37.44 -1.18 16.01
N GLY A 337 -37.52 -1.58 14.74
CA GLY A 337 -38.69 -2.28 14.21
C GLY A 337 -38.87 -3.68 14.82
N ASN A 338 -39.98 -4.33 14.48
CA ASN A 338 -40.17 -5.75 14.81
C ASN A 338 -39.42 -6.67 13.82
N GLU A 339 -39.46 -7.99 14.04
CA GLU A 339 -38.80 -8.97 13.16
C GLU A 339 -39.21 -8.88 11.69
N LYS A 340 -40.48 -8.57 11.38
CA LYS A 340 -40.98 -8.40 9.99
C LYS A 340 -40.49 -7.11 9.33
N GLN A 341 -39.86 -6.24 10.12
CA GLN A 341 -39.14 -5.04 9.69
C GLN A 341 -37.63 -5.23 9.94
N ASN A 342 -37.16 -6.48 9.99
CA ASN A 342 -35.76 -6.88 10.20
C ASN A 342 -35.08 -6.17 11.39
N TYR A 343 -35.82 -5.83 12.45
CA TYR A 343 -35.33 -5.03 13.58
C TYR A 343 -34.69 -3.69 13.17
N ARG A 344 -35.19 -3.05 12.11
CA ARG A 344 -34.66 -1.79 11.54
C ARG A 344 -34.44 -0.71 12.57
N LEU A 345 -33.26 -0.11 12.54
CA LEU A 345 -32.82 0.96 13.45
C LEU A 345 -33.51 2.30 13.17
N TYR A 346 -33.94 2.99 14.22
CA TYR A 346 -34.40 4.38 14.14
C TYR A 346 -33.74 5.22 15.24
N LEU A 347 -33.10 6.33 14.84
CA LEU A 347 -32.35 7.24 15.73
C LEU A 347 -32.71 8.70 15.49
N LYS A 348 -32.67 9.51 16.54
CA LYS A 348 -32.67 10.99 16.46
C LYS A 348 -31.84 11.58 17.61
N GLY A 349 -31.23 12.75 17.37
CA GLY A 349 -30.61 13.54 18.42
C GLY A 349 -29.22 13.06 18.85
N HIS A 350 -28.30 12.91 17.88
CA HIS A 350 -26.92 12.51 18.16
C HIS A 350 -26.16 13.60 18.91
N THR A 351 -25.60 13.25 20.06
CA THR A 351 -24.71 14.08 20.88
C THR A 351 -23.57 13.25 21.47
N GLY A 352 -22.54 13.89 22.01
CA GLY A 352 -21.48 13.22 22.77
C GLY A 352 -20.05 13.58 22.34
N THR A 353 -19.09 12.77 22.79
CA THR A 353 -17.66 12.97 22.55
C THR A 353 -17.07 11.99 21.52
N ALA A 354 -17.74 10.86 21.24
CA ALA A 354 -17.30 9.85 20.28
C ALA A 354 -17.63 10.21 18.81
N GLY A 355 -17.34 11.45 18.43
CA GLY A 355 -17.55 12.02 17.10
C GLY A 355 -18.65 13.08 17.04
N LYS A 356 -18.42 14.11 16.20
CA LYS A 356 -19.44 15.15 15.89
C LYS A 356 -20.56 14.60 15.01
N GLN A 357 -20.27 13.55 14.24
CA GLN A 357 -21.20 12.79 13.41
C GLN A 357 -21.47 11.43 14.07
N SER A 358 -22.68 10.91 13.89
CA SER A 358 -23.05 9.57 14.36
C SER A 358 -22.38 8.48 13.53
N SER A 359 -21.72 7.51 14.17
CA SER A 359 -21.24 6.31 13.47
C SER A 359 -22.33 5.26 13.24
N LEU A 360 -23.51 5.41 13.85
CA LEU A 360 -24.73 4.67 13.48
C LEU A 360 -25.52 5.45 12.42
N ILE A 361 -26.17 4.74 11.50
CA ILE A 361 -26.92 5.35 10.40
C ILE A 361 -28.26 5.95 10.87
N LEU A 362 -28.36 7.28 10.83
CA LEU A 362 -29.54 8.03 11.28
C LEU A 362 -30.77 7.87 10.38
N HIS A 363 -30.58 7.52 9.11
CA HIS A 363 -31.67 7.20 8.17
C HIS A 363 -32.23 5.78 8.36
N GLY A 364 -31.64 5.03 9.29
CA GLY A 364 -31.96 3.64 9.58
C GLY A 364 -31.36 2.65 8.59
N ALA A 365 -31.05 1.47 9.08
CA ALA A 365 -30.77 0.28 8.30
C ALA A 365 -31.38 -0.92 9.02
N ASP A 366 -31.63 -1.98 8.26
CA ASP A 366 -32.15 -3.24 8.76
C ASP A 366 -31.02 -4.02 9.46
N PHE A 367 -31.36 -4.85 10.43
CA PHE A 367 -30.35 -5.69 11.09
C PHE A 367 -29.95 -6.83 10.15
N SER A 368 -28.66 -7.15 10.08
CA SER A 368 -28.13 -8.24 9.26
C SER A 368 -27.14 -9.10 10.03
N THR A 369 -27.11 -10.40 9.73
CA THR A 369 -26.27 -11.44 10.34
C THR A 369 -25.68 -12.33 9.25
N LYS A 370 -24.75 -13.24 9.59
CA LYS A 370 -24.10 -14.16 8.63
C LYS A 370 -25.07 -15.03 7.81
N ASP A 371 -26.30 -15.18 8.28
CA ASP A 371 -27.40 -16.00 7.78
C ASP A 371 -28.65 -15.18 7.36
N ALA A 372 -28.65 -13.85 7.54
CA ALA A 372 -29.75 -12.95 7.14
C ALA A 372 -29.19 -11.64 6.57
N ASP A 373 -29.41 -11.43 5.28
CA ASP A 373 -28.72 -10.44 4.45
C ASP A 373 -29.68 -9.31 4.07
N ASN A 374 -29.77 -8.29 4.92
CA ASN A 374 -30.74 -7.20 4.83
C ASN A 374 -30.05 -5.81 4.71
N ASP A 375 -28.73 -5.77 4.47
CA ASP A 375 -27.97 -4.51 4.44
C ASP A 375 -28.10 -3.79 3.08
N ASN A 376 -27.58 -2.56 3.00
CA ASN A 376 -27.76 -1.70 1.82
C ASN A 376 -26.68 -1.94 0.74
N CYS A 377 -25.84 -2.97 0.86
CA CYS A 377 -24.76 -3.28 -0.06
C CYS A 377 -25.17 -4.28 -1.15
N MET A 378 -24.35 -4.41 -2.21
CA MET A 378 -24.31 -5.63 -3.06
C MET A 378 -23.37 -6.71 -2.47
N CYS A 379 -22.78 -6.42 -1.32
CA CYS A 379 -21.87 -7.26 -0.56
C CYS A 379 -22.58 -7.75 0.72
N LYS A 380 -22.08 -8.82 1.35
CA LYS A 380 -22.66 -9.34 2.60
C LYS A 380 -21.91 -8.76 3.78
N CYS A 381 -22.34 -7.61 4.33
CA CYS A 381 -21.54 -6.88 5.32
C CYS A 381 -21.31 -7.68 6.60
N ALA A 382 -22.27 -8.50 7.03
CA ALA A 382 -22.12 -9.39 8.19
C ALA A 382 -21.07 -10.50 7.98
N LEU A 383 -20.80 -10.93 6.74
CA LEU A 383 -19.70 -11.85 6.43
C LEU A 383 -18.35 -11.15 6.35
N MET A 384 -18.31 -9.93 5.81
CA MET A 384 -17.06 -9.16 5.63
C MET A 384 -16.56 -8.54 6.94
N LEU A 385 -17.47 -8.03 7.78
CA LEU A 385 -17.15 -7.28 9.00
C LEU A 385 -17.39 -8.05 10.30
N THR A 386 -17.91 -9.28 10.19
CA THR A 386 -18.33 -10.20 11.26
C THR A 386 -19.41 -9.66 12.21
N GLY A 387 -20.08 -10.59 12.90
CA GLY A 387 -21.14 -10.29 13.85
C GLY A 387 -22.49 -9.93 13.20
N GLY A 388 -23.39 -9.41 14.02
CA GLY A 388 -24.70 -8.91 13.61
C GLY A 388 -24.86 -7.43 13.96
N TRP A 389 -25.29 -6.62 12.99
CA TRP A 389 -25.39 -5.16 13.13
C TRP A 389 -26.40 -4.56 12.16
N TRP A 390 -26.77 -3.30 12.39
CA TRP A 390 -27.45 -2.45 11.41
C TRP A 390 -26.43 -1.92 10.40
N PHE A 391 -25.95 -2.81 9.53
CA PHE A 391 -25.00 -2.48 8.47
C PHE A 391 -25.68 -1.64 7.38
N ASP A 392 -24.94 -0.67 6.85
CA ASP A 392 -25.33 0.12 5.69
C ASP A 392 -24.62 -0.45 4.44
N ALA A 393 -23.70 0.27 3.79
CA ALA A 393 -22.86 -0.27 2.71
C ALA A 393 -21.35 -0.09 2.95
N CYS A 394 -20.74 -0.57 4.04
CA CYS A 394 -21.31 -1.28 5.19
C CYS A 394 -21.52 -0.38 6.43
N GLY A 395 -21.24 0.93 6.30
CA GLY A 395 -21.44 1.92 7.34
C GLY A 395 -20.28 2.13 8.35
N PRO A 396 -20.38 3.16 9.21
CA PRO A 396 -19.27 3.66 10.01
C PRO A 396 -19.06 2.97 11.37
N SER A 397 -19.90 2.02 11.76
CA SER A 397 -19.79 1.29 13.03
C SER A 397 -19.95 -0.22 12.86
N ASN A 398 -19.40 -0.96 13.81
CA ASN A 398 -19.79 -2.34 14.15
C ASN A 398 -19.26 -2.61 15.56
N LEU A 399 -20.11 -2.53 16.59
CA LEU A 399 -19.67 -2.83 17.96
C LEU A 399 -19.70 -4.33 18.28
N ASN A 400 -20.23 -5.13 17.35
CA ASN A 400 -20.38 -6.58 17.46
C ASN A 400 -19.37 -7.35 16.58
N GLY A 401 -18.37 -6.66 16.03
CA GLY A 401 -17.27 -7.25 15.25
C GLY A 401 -16.27 -8.02 16.10
N MET A 402 -15.18 -8.46 15.48
CA MET A 402 -14.10 -9.19 16.14
C MET A 402 -13.43 -8.36 17.24
N PHE A 403 -13.29 -8.96 18.42
CA PHE A 403 -12.42 -8.42 19.46
C PHE A 403 -10.95 -8.62 19.05
N TYR A 404 -10.15 -7.56 19.13
CA TYR A 404 -8.71 -7.60 18.90
C TYR A 404 -8.00 -6.93 20.06
N THR A 405 -7.03 -7.63 20.66
CA THR A 405 -6.25 -7.17 21.82
C THR A 405 -5.30 -6.02 21.48
N ALA A 406 -4.74 -5.38 22.52
CA ALA A 406 -3.69 -4.38 22.38
C ALA A 406 -2.57 -4.83 21.41
N GLY A 407 -2.15 -3.94 20.52
CA GLY A 407 -1.17 -4.22 19.46
C GLY A 407 -1.75 -4.94 18.23
N GLN A 408 -2.81 -5.73 18.38
CA GLN A 408 -3.57 -6.27 17.24
C GLN A 408 -4.72 -5.36 16.79
N ASN A 409 -5.08 -4.37 17.60
CA ASN A 409 -6.23 -3.48 17.41
C ASN A 409 -6.15 -2.56 16.18
N HIS A 410 -4.98 -2.41 15.55
CA HIS A 410 -4.77 -1.55 14.37
C HIS A 410 -4.83 -2.32 13.05
N GLY A 411 -5.33 -1.66 11.99
CA GLY A 411 -5.43 -2.24 10.65
C GLY A 411 -6.57 -3.24 10.47
N LYS A 412 -7.58 -3.25 11.35
CA LYS A 412 -8.67 -4.24 11.39
C LYS A 412 -9.99 -3.60 10.94
N LEU A 413 -10.51 -4.02 9.78
CA LEU A 413 -11.78 -3.51 9.24
C LEU A 413 -13.01 -4.20 9.85
N ASN A 414 -12.86 -5.47 10.24
CA ASN A 414 -13.86 -6.33 10.90
C ASN A 414 -13.80 -6.27 12.44
N GLY A 415 -13.10 -5.29 13.00
CA GLY A 415 -12.98 -5.10 14.45
C GLY A 415 -14.20 -4.42 15.08
N ILE A 416 -14.13 -4.21 16.40
CA ILE A 416 -15.10 -3.40 17.16
C ILE A 416 -14.88 -1.92 16.82
N LYS A 417 -15.48 -1.44 15.72
CA LYS A 417 -15.17 -0.13 15.11
C LYS A 417 -16.20 0.97 15.43
N TRP A 418 -15.71 2.19 15.59
CA TRP A 418 -16.52 3.43 15.64
C TRP A 418 -15.80 4.58 14.93
N HIS A 419 -16.12 4.77 13.64
CA HIS A 419 -15.35 5.60 12.70
C HIS A 419 -15.10 7.02 13.23
N TYR A 420 -16.14 7.73 13.68
CA TYR A 420 -15.98 9.14 14.08
C TYR A 420 -15.33 9.35 15.46
N PHE A 421 -14.87 8.27 16.13
CA PHE A 421 -14.00 8.34 17.32
C PHE A 421 -12.55 7.93 17.00
N LYS A 422 -12.34 6.76 16.38
CA LYS A 422 -11.01 6.15 16.21
C LYS A 422 -10.63 5.74 14.78
N GLY A 423 -11.44 6.12 13.78
CA GLY A 423 -11.23 5.73 12.39
C GLY A 423 -11.84 4.36 12.04
N PRO A 424 -11.79 3.96 10.75
CA PRO A 424 -12.47 2.76 10.26
C PRO A 424 -11.70 1.45 10.52
N SER A 425 -10.43 1.54 10.91
CA SER A 425 -9.48 0.40 11.01
C SER A 425 -8.92 0.17 12.41
N TYR A 426 -9.57 0.72 13.44
CA TYR A 426 -9.20 0.60 14.85
C TYR A 426 -10.28 -0.19 15.60
N SER A 427 -9.88 -1.26 16.30
CA SER A 427 -10.76 -2.01 17.20
C SER A 427 -10.69 -1.44 18.61
N LEU A 428 -11.84 -1.10 19.18
CA LEU A 428 -11.96 -0.60 20.55
C LEU A 428 -11.65 -1.70 21.59
N ARG A 429 -11.43 -1.26 22.84
CA ARG A 429 -11.14 -2.12 24.00
C ARG A 429 -12.41 -2.57 24.71
N SER A 430 -13.35 -1.65 24.94
CA SER A 430 -14.65 -1.99 25.53
C SER A 430 -15.76 -1.12 24.96
N THR A 431 -16.98 -1.66 24.98
CA THR A 431 -18.20 -0.99 24.53
C THR A 431 -19.36 -1.34 25.45
N THR A 432 -20.23 -0.38 25.73
CA THR A 432 -21.50 -0.67 26.42
C THR A 432 -22.62 0.14 25.76
N MET A 433 -23.56 -0.55 25.11
CA MET A 433 -24.80 0.06 24.66
C MET A 433 -25.86 -0.10 25.76
N MET A 434 -26.52 1.00 26.13
CA MET A 434 -27.49 1.01 27.21
C MET A 434 -28.64 1.99 26.91
N ILE A 435 -29.84 1.65 27.36
CA ILE A 435 -31.06 2.44 27.11
C ILE A 435 -31.71 2.86 28.42
N ARG A 436 -32.31 4.05 28.41
CA ARG A 436 -33.11 4.59 29.52
C ARG A 436 -34.28 5.37 28.93
N PRO A 437 -35.47 5.36 29.55
CA PRO A 437 -36.58 6.20 29.10
C PRO A 437 -36.17 7.66 28.89
N LEU A 438 -36.84 8.30 27.94
CA LEU A 438 -36.92 9.75 27.87
C LEU A 438 -38.06 10.16 28.83
N ASP A 439 -37.70 10.88 29.91
CA ASP A 439 -38.59 11.26 31.02
C ASP A 439 -39.71 12.24 30.61
#